data_AF-A0AAV4BJ56-F1
#
_entry.id   AF-A0AAV4BJ56-F1
#
_cell.length_a   1.000
_cell.length_b   1.000
_cell.length_c   1.000
_cell.angle_alpha   90.00
_cell.angle_beta   90.00
_cell.angle_gamma   90.00
#
_symmetry.space_group_name_H-M   'P 1'
#
loop_
_entity.id
_entity.type
_entity.pdbx_description
1 polymer ?
#
loop_
_entity_poly.entity_id
_entity_poly.type
_entity_poly.pdbx_seq_one_letter_code
_entity_poly.pdbx_strand_id
1 'polypeptide(L)'
;MVYTRRRAETLELASESLLAINKCGLQGKFKIWCLQFMLIPKLLWPLLVYDICSSTVEAIEAKINKHTRKWLGVPPGLSDVAMYCRKAKLKLPMKSILEENKCGKVRLLTMLEESDDPVVKTVQSSLKTGRKWKVTEAVDEATECLKMKEVISQKTCKIATNWLDNIHPKDKLYINSTLSLPGFWTK
;
A
#
# COMPACT_ATOMS: atom_id res chain seq x y z
N MET A 1 18.22 -22.47 -10.38
CA MET A 1 19.00 -22.47 -9.13
C MET A 1 19.29 -21.07 -8.55
N VAL A 2 19.41 -20.00 -9.36
CA VAL A 2 19.71 -18.64 -8.84
C VAL A 2 18.55 -18.05 -8.00
N TYR A 3 17.30 -18.19 -8.46
CA TYR A 3 16.13 -17.67 -7.75
C TYR A 3 15.90 -18.29 -6.37
N THR A 4 16.14 -19.59 -6.23
CA THR A 4 16.00 -20.32 -4.96
C THR A 4 17.03 -19.85 -3.92
N ARG A 5 18.25 -19.54 -4.36
CA ARG A 5 19.30 -19.00 -3.50
C ARG A 5 18.98 -17.59 -3.01
N ARG A 6 18.62 -16.68 -3.92
CA ARG A 6 18.26 -15.28 -3.59
C ARG A 6 17.07 -15.21 -2.63
N ARG A 7 16.08 -16.09 -2.82
CA ARG A 7 14.95 -16.26 -1.90
C ARG A 7 15.41 -16.62 -0.49
N ALA A 8 16.28 -17.61 -0.35
CA ALA A 8 16.81 -18.02 0.96
C ALA A 8 17.59 -16.87 1.63
N GLU A 9 18.46 -16.19 0.87
CA GLU A 9 19.22 -15.03 1.36
C GLU A 9 18.29 -13.93 1.92
N THR A 10 17.19 -13.60 1.24
CA THR A 10 16.22 -12.60 1.75
C THR A 10 15.49 -13.05 3.02
N LEU A 11 15.22 -14.34 3.16
CA LEU A 11 14.57 -14.90 4.34
C LEU A 11 15.51 -14.88 5.54
N GLU A 12 16.76 -15.28 5.34
CA GLU A 12 17.80 -15.27 6.38
C GLU A 12 18.06 -13.83 6.84
N LEU A 13 18.23 -12.91 5.89
CA LEU A 13 18.39 -11.49 6.19
C LEU A 13 17.23 -10.95 7.05
N ALA A 14 15.99 -11.33 6.74
CA ALA A 14 14.83 -10.93 7.51
C ALA A 14 14.85 -11.51 8.95
N SER A 15 15.21 -12.78 9.12
CA SER A 15 15.31 -13.37 10.47
C SER A 15 16.44 -12.76 11.29
N GLU A 16 17.64 -12.62 10.71
CA GLU A 16 18.80 -12.06 11.41
C GLU A 16 18.55 -10.64 11.88
N SER A 17 17.99 -9.80 10.99
CA SER A 17 17.65 -8.41 11.32
C SER A 17 16.55 -8.30 12.38
N LEU A 18 15.52 -9.14 12.32
CA LEU A 18 14.48 -9.19 13.37
C LEU A 18 15.05 -9.63 14.71
N LEU A 19 15.96 -10.61 14.73
CA LEU A 19 16.65 -11.04 15.94
C LEU A 19 17.55 -9.92 16.50
N ALA A 20 18.25 -9.18 15.63
CA ALA A 20 19.06 -8.04 16.04
C ALA A 20 18.20 -6.95 16.70
N ILE A 21 17.09 -6.54 16.07
CA ILE A 21 16.14 -5.56 16.63
C ILE A 21 15.56 -6.06 17.96
N ASN A 22 15.25 -7.36 18.04
CA ASN A 22 14.69 -7.94 19.26
C ASN A 22 15.68 -7.86 20.43
N LYS A 23 16.97 -8.10 20.16
CA LYS A 23 18.07 -8.03 21.14
C LYS A 23 18.39 -6.60 21.58
N CYS A 24 18.01 -5.58 20.81
CA CYS A 24 18.18 -4.19 21.23
C CYS A 24 17.40 -3.93 22.54
N GLY A 25 18.01 -3.24 23.50
CA GLY A 25 17.39 -2.81 24.77
C GLY A 25 16.37 -1.66 24.61
N LEU A 26 15.87 -1.43 23.39
CA LEU A 26 14.94 -0.35 23.07
C LEU A 26 13.52 -0.69 23.55
N GLN A 27 12.72 0.34 23.84
CA GLN A 27 11.29 0.18 24.09
C GLN A 27 10.57 -0.32 22.82
N GLY A 28 9.42 -0.98 22.99
CA GLY A 28 8.66 -1.59 21.89
C GLY A 28 8.31 -0.63 20.76
N LYS A 29 7.94 0.62 21.08
CA LYS A 29 7.62 1.67 20.09
C LYS A 29 8.81 1.99 19.18
N PHE A 30 10.01 2.10 19.74
CA PHE A 30 11.23 2.37 18.97
C PHE A 30 11.66 1.16 18.14
N LYS A 31 11.43 -0.07 18.61
CA LYS A 31 11.67 -1.29 17.80
C LYS A 31 10.81 -1.30 16.53
N ILE A 32 9.56 -0.89 16.65
CA ILE A 32 8.62 -0.80 15.51
C ILE A 32 9.05 0.31 14.56
N TRP A 33 9.52 1.44 15.09
CA TRP A 33 10.09 2.49 14.26
C TRP A 33 11.28 1.98 13.43
N CYS A 34 12.21 1.24 14.05
CA CYS A 34 13.32 0.61 13.33
C CYS A 34 12.83 -0.40 12.29
N LEU A 35 11.82 -1.21 12.63
CA LEU A 35 11.18 -2.11 11.67
C LEU A 35 10.64 -1.34 10.45
N GLN A 36 9.89 -0.27 10.70
CA GLN A 36 9.17 0.48 9.67
C GLN A 36 10.07 1.27 8.73
N PHE A 37 11.12 1.91 9.28
CA PHE A 37 11.95 2.86 8.56
C PHE A 37 13.34 2.33 8.20
N MET A 38 13.84 1.29 8.86
CA MET A 38 15.12 0.67 8.49
C MET A 38 14.91 -0.70 7.82
N LEU A 39 14.18 -1.60 8.48
CA LEU A 39 14.11 -2.98 8.01
C LEU A 39 13.22 -3.14 6.78
N ILE A 40 12.02 -2.57 6.76
CA ILE A 40 11.11 -2.69 5.61
C ILE A 40 11.76 -2.16 4.33
N PRO A 41 12.36 -0.96 4.28
CA PRO A 41 13.06 -0.49 3.07
C PRO A 41 14.23 -1.39 2.65
N LYS A 42 15.00 -1.90 3.62
CA LYS A 42 16.11 -2.84 3.36
C LYS A 42 15.63 -4.15 2.73
N LEU A 43 14.49 -4.68 3.16
CA LEU A 43 13.87 -5.88 2.58
C LEU A 43 13.14 -5.59 1.27
N LEU A 44 12.58 -4.40 1.10
CA LEU A 44 11.81 -4.05 -0.08
C LEU A 44 12.68 -4.04 -1.34
N TRP A 45 13.93 -3.57 -1.24
CA TRP A 45 14.84 -3.51 -2.38
C TRP A 45 15.07 -4.88 -3.06
N PRO A 46 15.51 -5.95 -2.37
CA PRO A 46 15.66 -7.26 -3.01
C PRO A 46 14.31 -7.87 -3.45
N LEU A 47 13.20 -7.56 -2.78
CA LEU A 47 11.87 -8.02 -3.20
C LEU A 47 11.41 -7.39 -4.52
N LEU A 48 11.77 -6.13 -4.76
CA LEU A 48 11.43 -5.42 -5.99
C LEU A 48 12.35 -5.81 -7.15
N VAL A 49 13.66 -5.90 -6.90
CA VAL A 49 14.67 -6.24 -7.91
C VAL A 49 14.54 -7.68 -8.38
N TYR A 50 14.19 -8.61 -7.49
CA TYR A 50 14.04 -10.02 -7.86
C TYR A 50 12.58 -10.43 -8.02
N ASP A 51 12.35 -11.42 -8.88
CA ASP A 51 11.04 -12.08 -9.04
C ASP A 51 10.76 -13.04 -7.88
N ILE A 52 10.55 -12.49 -6.69
CA ILE A 52 10.20 -13.25 -5.49
C ILE A 52 8.68 -13.39 -5.41
N CYS A 53 8.20 -14.63 -5.26
CA CYS A 53 6.77 -14.93 -5.12
C CYS A 53 6.17 -14.29 -3.86
N SER A 54 4.91 -13.83 -3.97
CA SER A 54 4.13 -13.24 -2.88
C SER A 54 4.03 -14.12 -1.62
N SER A 55 3.98 -15.45 -1.79
CA SER A 55 3.97 -16.41 -0.67
C SER A 55 5.21 -16.34 0.22
N THR A 56 6.37 -15.94 -0.33
CA THR A 56 7.59 -15.75 0.47
C THR A 56 7.49 -14.50 1.31
N VAL A 57 6.95 -13.42 0.73
CA VAL A 57 6.74 -12.17 1.43
C VAL A 57 5.71 -12.35 2.56
N GLU A 58 4.70 -13.20 2.36
CA GLU A 58 3.73 -13.58 3.40
C GLU A 58 4.41 -14.30 4.57
N ALA A 59 5.35 -15.19 4.30
CA ALA A 59 6.13 -15.86 5.35
C ALA A 59 7.01 -14.87 6.13
N ILE A 60 7.59 -13.87 5.46
CA ILE A 60 8.35 -12.79 6.11
C ILE A 60 7.42 -11.95 7.00
N GLU A 61 6.26 -11.56 6.48
CA GLU A 61 5.27 -10.78 7.23
C GLU A 61 4.78 -11.53 8.48
N ALA A 62 4.52 -12.83 8.37
CA ALA A 62 4.13 -13.65 9.52
C ALA A 62 5.20 -13.63 10.64
N LYS A 63 6.49 -13.67 10.28
CA LYS A 63 7.59 -13.51 11.25
C LYS A 63 7.58 -12.11 11.87
N ILE A 64 7.43 -11.07 11.05
CA ILE A 64 7.34 -9.67 11.51
C ILE A 64 6.16 -9.48 12.48
N ASN A 65 4.99 -10.03 12.18
CA ASN A 65 3.78 -9.92 13.00
C ASN A 65 4.01 -10.54 14.38
N LYS A 66 4.67 -11.70 14.45
CA LYS A 66 5.02 -12.36 15.72
C LYS A 66 5.91 -11.49 16.60
N HIS A 67 6.93 -10.84 16.04
CA HIS A 67 7.81 -9.94 16.78
C HIS A 67 7.10 -8.64 17.18
N THR A 68 6.34 -8.05 16.25
CA THR A 68 5.61 -6.81 16.47
C THR A 68 4.60 -6.94 17.61
N ARG A 69 3.82 -8.03 17.65
CA ARG A 69 2.84 -8.28 18.72
C ARG A 69 3.52 -8.39 20.08
N LYS A 70 4.68 -9.07 20.15
CA LYS A 70 5.49 -9.16 21.38
C LYS A 70 6.02 -7.80 21.81
N TRP A 71 6.45 -6.94 20.89
CA TRP A 71 6.97 -5.61 21.21
C TRP A 71 5.89 -4.63 21.63
N LEU A 72 4.69 -4.72 21.06
CA LEU A 72 3.54 -3.88 21.42
C LEU A 72 2.80 -4.36 22.66
N GLY A 73 2.98 -5.61 23.09
CA GLY A 73 2.17 -6.22 24.14
C GLY A 73 0.73 -6.52 23.69
N VAL A 74 0.51 -6.69 22.38
CA VAL A 74 -0.80 -6.96 21.78
C VAL A 74 -1.13 -8.46 21.89
N PRO A 75 -2.39 -8.83 22.17
CA PRO A 75 -2.78 -10.23 22.25
C PRO A 75 -2.53 -11.00 20.94
N PRO A 76 -2.15 -12.28 21.02
CA PRO A 76 -1.90 -13.10 19.83
C PRO A 76 -3.15 -13.33 18.98
N GLY A 77 -4.36 -13.10 19.52
CA GLY A 77 -5.63 -13.20 18.80
C GLY A 77 -6.02 -11.97 17.97
N LEU A 78 -5.25 -10.86 18.03
CA LEU A 78 -5.55 -9.70 17.18
C LEU A 78 -5.43 -10.09 15.69
N SER A 79 -6.30 -9.56 14.82
CA SER A 79 -6.17 -9.80 13.38
C SER A 79 -5.05 -8.96 12.77
N ASP A 80 -4.35 -9.48 11.76
CA ASP A 80 -3.33 -8.71 11.01
C ASP A 80 -3.95 -7.49 10.32
N VAL A 81 -5.21 -7.60 9.88
CA VAL A 81 -6.00 -6.48 9.33
C VAL A 81 -6.09 -5.34 10.34
N ALA A 82 -6.34 -5.62 11.62
CA ALA A 82 -6.38 -4.58 12.63
C ALA A 82 -5.03 -3.88 12.88
N MET A 83 -3.90 -4.54 12.55
CA MET A 83 -2.57 -3.94 12.66
C MET A 83 -2.24 -3.00 11.50
N TYR A 84 -2.63 -3.35 10.28
CA TYR A 84 -2.26 -2.62 9.06
C TYR A 84 -3.36 -1.73 8.47
N CYS A 85 -4.60 -1.85 8.94
CA CYS A 85 -5.71 -1.12 8.35
C CYS A 85 -5.61 0.39 8.57
N ARG A 86 -5.58 1.14 7.47
CA ARG A 86 -5.63 2.63 7.48
C ARG A 86 -7.03 3.20 7.75
N LYS A 87 -8.09 2.42 7.50
CA LYS A 87 -9.49 2.87 7.56
C LYS A 87 -10.21 2.53 8.87
N ALA A 88 -9.60 1.70 9.73
CA ALA A 88 -10.20 1.31 10.99
C ALA A 88 -10.25 2.48 11.99
N LYS A 89 -11.11 2.37 13.01
CA LYS A 89 -11.17 3.34 14.13
C LYS A 89 -9.88 3.34 14.96
N LEU A 90 -9.31 2.15 15.19
CA LEU A 90 -7.98 1.97 15.78
C LEU A 90 -6.96 1.94 14.65
N LYS A 91 -6.19 3.02 14.51
CA LYS A 91 -5.13 3.14 13.49
C LYS A 91 -3.79 2.95 14.16
N LEU A 92 -3.14 1.82 13.90
CA LEU A 92 -1.71 1.69 14.16
C LEU A 92 -0.98 2.20 12.91
N PRO A 93 -0.01 3.13 13.03
CA PRO A 93 0.73 3.66 11.89
C PRO A 93 1.81 2.67 11.44
N MET A 94 1.38 1.47 11.05
CA MET A 94 2.25 0.39 10.58
C MET A 94 1.91 0.05 9.14
N LYS A 95 2.94 -0.18 8.33
CA LYS A 95 2.76 -0.60 6.94
C LYS A 95 3.08 -2.08 6.82
N SER A 96 2.23 -2.79 6.07
CA SER A 96 2.45 -4.18 5.72
C SER A 96 3.54 -4.28 4.65
N ILE A 97 4.47 -5.23 4.83
CA ILE A 97 5.52 -5.49 3.83
C ILE A 97 4.92 -6.07 2.54
N LEU A 98 3.84 -6.86 2.63
CA LEU A 98 3.10 -7.33 1.48
C LEU A 98 2.46 -6.20 0.69
N GLU A 99 1.82 -5.25 1.39
CA GLU A 99 1.22 -4.09 0.73
C GLU A 99 2.28 -3.26 0.00
N GLU A 100 3.41 -2.98 0.66
CA GLU A 100 4.51 -2.22 0.05
C GLU A 100 5.14 -2.96 -1.14
N ASN A 101 5.30 -4.28 -1.06
CA ASN A 101 5.79 -5.08 -2.18
C ASN A 101 4.81 -5.06 -3.37
N LYS A 102 3.50 -5.23 -3.12
CA LYS A 102 2.48 -5.17 -4.17
C LYS A 102 2.45 -3.79 -4.82
N CYS A 103 2.45 -2.73 -4.02
CA CYS A 103 2.48 -1.35 -4.49
C CYS A 103 3.74 -1.08 -5.33
N GLY A 104 4.90 -1.54 -4.87
CA GLY A 104 6.15 -1.39 -5.61
C GLY A 104 6.15 -2.16 -6.93
N LYS A 105 5.62 -3.39 -6.98
CA LYS A 105 5.51 -4.16 -8.25
C LYS A 105 4.52 -3.52 -9.24
N VAL A 106 3.38 -3.05 -8.76
CA VAL A 106 2.42 -2.27 -9.56
C VAL A 106 3.09 -1.03 -10.13
N ARG A 107 3.75 -0.25 -9.27
CA ARG A 107 4.47 0.95 -9.66
C ARG A 107 5.53 0.68 -10.72
N LEU A 108 6.32 -0.39 -10.55
CA LEU A 108 7.33 -0.80 -11.52
C LEU A 108 6.70 -1.18 -12.86
N LEU A 109 5.58 -1.91 -12.87
CA LEU A 109 4.90 -2.27 -14.10
C LEU A 109 4.39 -1.04 -14.84
N THR A 110 3.66 -0.16 -14.15
CA THR A 110 3.14 1.08 -14.72
C THR A 110 4.26 1.97 -15.25
N MET A 111 5.38 2.09 -14.53
CA MET A 111 6.56 2.82 -15.01
C MET A 111 7.15 2.27 -16.30
N LEU A 112 7.14 0.95 -16.48
CA LEU A 112 7.64 0.31 -17.70
C LEU A 112 6.66 0.50 -18.88
N GLU A 113 5.35 0.53 -18.61
CA GLU A 113 4.29 0.75 -19.61
C GLU A 113 4.24 2.20 -20.11
N GLU A 114 4.41 3.14 -19.18
CA GLU A 114 4.38 4.58 -19.41
C GLU A 114 5.76 5.15 -19.82
N SER A 115 6.79 4.31 -19.95
CA SER A 115 8.13 4.73 -20.39
C SER A 115 8.09 5.32 -21.81
N ASP A 116 8.76 6.46 -22.01
CA ASP A 116 8.90 7.12 -23.32
C ASP A 116 9.76 6.31 -24.29
N ASP A 117 10.71 5.52 -23.77
CA ASP A 117 11.62 4.71 -24.59
C ASP A 117 10.89 3.52 -25.26
N PRO A 118 10.86 3.45 -26.61
CA PRO A 118 10.11 2.41 -27.33
C PRO A 118 10.71 1.02 -27.13
N VAL A 119 12.02 0.93 -26.90
CA VAL A 119 12.71 -0.35 -26.63
C VAL A 119 12.26 -0.92 -25.30
N VAL A 120 12.19 -0.10 -24.24
CA VAL A 120 11.75 -0.52 -22.90
C VAL A 120 10.30 -0.99 -22.95
N LYS A 121 9.45 -0.25 -23.65
CA LYS A 121 8.03 -0.58 -23.85
C LYS A 121 7.83 -1.87 -24.66
N THR A 122 8.70 -2.14 -25.64
CA THR A 122 8.61 -3.36 -26.47
C THR A 122 9.14 -4.58 -25.74
N VAL A 123 10.22 -4.44 -24.97
CA VAL A 123 10.85 -5.55 -24.22
C VAL A 123 10.01 -5.97 -23.03
N GLN A 124 9.17 -5.06 -22.51
CA GLN A 124 8.39 -5.16 -21.27
C GLN A 124 8.19 -6.60 -20.78
N SER A 125 9.09 -7.04 -19.91
CA SER A 125 9.07 -8.40 -19.39
C SER A 125 7.92 -8.56 -18.41
N SER A 126 7.08 -9.58 -18.59
CA SER A 126 6.03 -9.92 -17.63
C SER A 126 6.64 -10.14 -16.23
N LEU A 127 6.25 -9.32 -15.25
CA LEU A 127 6.73 -9.47 -13.87
C LEU A 127 6.24 -10.80 -13.29
N LYS A 128 7.16 -11.72 -12.98
CA LYS A 128 6.80 -13.04 -12.47
C LYS A 128 6.38 -12.94 -11.00
N THR A 129 5.07 -12.86 -10.78
CA THR A 129 4.51 -12.65 -9.44
C THR A 129 3.85 -13.92 -8.87
N GLY A 130 4.45 -15.09 -9.09
CA GLY A 130 3.90 -16.37 -8.61
C GLY A 130 2.45 -16.63 -9.07
N ARG A 131 1.77 -17.60 -8.43
CA ARG A 131 0.40 -18.01 -8.81
C ARG A 131 -0.70 -17.24 -8.07
N LYS A 132 -0.44 -16.81 -6.83
CA LYS A 132 -1.47 -16.30 -5.91
C LYS A 132 -1.98 -14.90 -6.25
N TRP A 133 -1.14 -14.08 -6.86
CA TRP A 133 -1.46 -12.69 -7.17
C TRP A 133 -0.72 -12.28 -8.44
N LYS A 134 -1.40 -11.63 -9.37
CA LYS A 134 -0.80 -11.13 -10.62
C LYS A 134 -0.86 -9.62 -10.65
N VAL A 135 0.21 -9.01 -11.16
CA VAL A 135 0.36 -7.55 -11.18
C VAL A 135 -0.52 -6.93 -12.27
N THR A 136 -0.61 -7.56 -13.44
CA THR A 136 -1.42 -7.08 -14.57
C THR A 136 -2.89 -6.93 -14.18
N GLU A 137 -3.47 -8.00 -13.61
CA GLU A 137 -4.87 -8.00 -13.13
C GLU A 137 -5.12 -6.89 -12.10
N ALA A 138 -4.14 -6.64 -11.21
CA ALA A 138 -4.25 -5.58 -10.21
C ALA A 138 -4.13 -4.16 -10.80
N VAL A 139 -3.31 -3.98 -11.85
CA VAL A 139 -3.22 -2.71 -12.58
C VAL A 139 -4.51 -2.47 -13.35
N ASP A 140 -5.01 -3.48 -14.05
CA ASP A 140 -6.28 -3.40 -14.80
C ASP A 140 -7.43 -2.99 -13.86
N GLU A 141 -7.61 -3.69 -12.74
CA GLU A 141 -8.61 -3.36 -11.72
C GLU A 141 -8.45 -1.92 -11.19
N ALA A 142 -7.21 -1.49 -10.94
CA ALA A 142 -6.93 -0.13 -10.49
C ALA A 142 -7.29 0.92 -11.56
N THR A 143 -6.97 0.67 -12.83
CA THR A 143 -7.32 1.58 -13.94
C THR A 143 -8.83 1.65 -14.16
N GLU A 144 -9.55 0.52 -14.07
CA GLU A 144 -11.01 0.48 -14.14
C GLU A 144 -11.64 1.26 -13.00
N CYS A 145 -11.12 1.09 -11.77
CA CYS A 145 -11.55 1.84 -10.61
C CYS A 145 -11.31 3.35 -10.76
N LEU A 146 -10.18 3.76 -11.37
CA LEU A 146 -9.91 5.16 -11.69
C LEU A 146 -10.89 5.72 -12.73
N LYS A 147 -11.15 4.98 -13.81
CA LYS A 147 -12.16 5.35 -14.83
C LYS A 147 -13.55 5.49 -14.22
N MET A 148 -13.97 4.53 -13.39
CA MET A 148 -15.25 4.60 -12.68
C MET A 148 -15.32 5.82 -11.76
N LYS A 149 -14.26 6.10 -11.00
CA LYS A 149 -14.19 7.27 -10.12
C LYS A 149 -14.28 8.57 -10.91
N GLU A 150 -13.64 8.66 -12.06
CA GLU A 150 -13.73 9.83 -12.94
C GLU A 150 -15.16 10.04 -13.45
N VAL A 151 -15.82 8.98 -13.94
CA VAL A 151 -17.22 9.02 -14.38
C VAL A 151 -18.17 9.43 -13.26
N ILE A 152 -18.00 8.86 -12.06
CA ILE A 152 -18.83 9.21 -10.89
C ILE A 152 -18.59 10.67 -10.50
N SER A 153 -17.34 11.11 -10.42
CA SER A 153 -16.98 12.50 -10.09
C SER A 153 -17.64 13.48 -11.06
N GLN A 154 -17.48 13.27 -12.37
CA GLN A 154 -18.10 14.08 -13.41
C GLN A 154 -19.63 14.11 -13.31
N LYS A 155 -20.28 12.97 -13.02
CA LYS A 155 -21.73 12.91 -12.81
C LYS A 155 -22.16 13.65 -11.54
N THR A 156 -21.44 13.50 -10.44
CA THR A 156 -21.77 14.20 -9.17
C THR A 156 -21.62 15.71 -9.28
N CYS A 157 -20.62 16.22 -10.01
CA CYS A 157 -20.49 17.66 -10.28
C CYS A 157 -21.62 18.17 -11.19
N LYS A 158 -22.05 17.39 -12.20
CA LYS A 158 -23.19 17.73 -13.07
C LYS A 158 -24.53 17.69 -12.33
N ILE A 159 -24.71 16.74 -11.41
CA ILE A 159 -25.90 16.68 -10.55
C ILE A 159 -25.91 17.88 -9.61
N ALA A 160 -24.78 18.22 -8.97
CA ALA A 160 -24.69 19.35 -8.05
C ALA A 160 -24.99 20.70 -8.75
N THR A 161 -24.48 20.90 -9.97
CA THR A 161 -24.79 22.09 -10.79
C THR A 161 -26.26 22.12 -11.21
N ASN A 162 -26.80 21.03 -11.75
CA ASN A 162 -28.23 20.92 -12.09
C ASN A 162 -29.15 21.09 -10.87
N TRP A 163 -28.73 20.67 -9.67
CA TRP A 163 -29.49 20.85 -8.44
C TRP A 163 -29.52 22.33 -8.03
N LEU A 164 -28.37 23.01 -8.08
CA LEU A 164 -28.27 24.46 -7.82
C LEU A 164 -29.09 25.29 -8.82
N ASP A 165 -29.22 24.83 -10.06
CA ASP A 165 -30.02 25.52 -11.08
C ASP A 165 -31.53 25.37 -10.87
N ASN A 166 -32.00 24.26 -10.29
CA ASN A 166 -33.41 23.97 -10.01
C ASN A 166 -33.93 24.49 -8.65
N ILE A 167 -33.09 25.16 -7.85
CA ILE A 167 -33.51 25.76 -6.58
C ILE A 167 -34.16 27.14 -6.81
N HIS A 168 -35.26 27.42 -6.12
CA HIS A 168 -35.97 28.69 -6.21
C HIS A 168 -35.04 29.87 -5.81
N PRO A 169 -35.06 31.04 -6.50
CA PRO A 169 -34.05 32.09 -6.33
C PRO A 169 -33.86 32.60 -4.90
N LYS A 170 -34.92 32.57 -4.08
CA LYS A 170 -34.89 32.99 -2.67
C LYS A 170 -34.07 32.04 -1.78
N ASP A 171 -34.00 30.76 -2.11
CA ASP A 171 -33.29 29.74 -1.31
C ASP A 171 -31.79 29.68 -1.65
N LYS A 172 -31.39 30.18 -2.83
CA LYS A 172 -29.97 30.30 -3.23
C LYS A 172 -29.18 31.26 -2.33
N LEU A 173 -29.83 32.30 -1.81
CA LEU A 173 -29.22 33.29 -0.91
C LEU A 173 -28.88 32.71 0.48
N TYR A 174 -29.67 31.77 0.99
CA TYR A 174 -29.45 31.12 2.30
C TYR A 174 -28.32 30.07 2.27
N ILE A 175 -28.12 29.43 1.12
CA ILE A 175 -27.07 28.42 0.93
C ILE A 175 -25.69 29.07 0.74
N ASN A 176 -25.61 30.21 0.04
CA ASN A 176 -24.36 30.93 -0.19
C ASN A 176 -23.80 31.61 1.08
N SER A 177 -24.66 31.99 2.04
CA SER A 177 -24.19 32.51 3.34
C SER A 177 -23.61 31.43 4.26
N THR A 178 -24.05 30.18 4.12
CA THR A 178 -23.62 29.04 4.96
C THR A 178 -22.43 28.27 4.38
N LEU A 179 -22.22 28.29 3.05
CA LEU A 179 -21.05 27.71 2.38
C LEU A 179 -19.79 28.62 2.41
N SER A 180 -19.85 29.77 3.09
CA SER A 180 -18.72 30.68 3.28
C SER A 180 -17.76 30.27 4.42
N LEU A 181 -17.94 29.09 5.03
CA LEU A 181 -16.96 28.53 5.96
C LEU A 181 -15.88 27.75 5.20
N PRO A 182 -14.62 28.22 5.19
CA PRO A 182 -13.54 27.56 4.48
C PRO A 182 -13.09 26.32 5.28
N GLY A 183 -13.15 25.13 4.67
CA GLY A 183 -12.60 23.94 5.33
C GLY A 183 -12.81 22.58 4.65
N PHE A 184 -13.46 22.51 3.49
CA PHE A 184 -13.64 21.24 2.78
C PHE A 184 -13.05 21.38 1.38
N TRP A 185 -12.10 20.51 1.04
CA TRP A 185 -11.20 20.51 -0.13
C TRP A 185 -9.87 21.26 0.05
N THR A 186 -8.94 20.69 0.83
CA THR A 186 -7.54 20.41 0.43
C THR A 186 -6.82 19.68 1.57
N LYS A 187 -6.66 18.35 1.43
CA LYS A 187 -5.48 17.55 1.83
C LYS A 187 -5.70 16.09 1.42
#